data_AF-A0A936K4T8-F1
#
_entry.id   AF-A0A936K4T8-F1
#
_cell.length_a   1.000
_cell.length_b   1.000
_cell.length_c   1.000
_cell.angle_alpha   90.00
_cell.angle_beta   90.00
_cell.angle_gamma   90.00
#
_symmetry.space_group_name_H-M   'P 1'
#
loop_
_entity.id
_entity.type
_entity.pdbx_description
1 polymer ?
#
loop_
_entity_poly.entity_id
_entity_poly.type
_entity_poly.pdbx_seq_one_letter_code
_entity_poly.pdbx_strand_id
1 'polypeptide(L)'
;MRISLLLLSLLVAGSALAAGQVEVSMRPYSQLADAGNSRFDGERNLALLKSHLEALGQRLPDGQTLKVELLDLDMAGTVKPTRNGQDLRVLKGAADWPTLTLRWTLSAGGRTLESRKERISDMSYLMTPLRVSESGPLAYELRLVDRWFAERFGARSTASIR
;
A
#
# COMPACT_ATOMS: atom_id res chain seq x y z
N MET A 1 -37.03 -56.08 2.80
CA MET A 1 -36.58 -55.54 1.50
C MET A 1 -36.62 -54.03 1.63
N ARG A 2 -35.50 -53.38 2.01
CA ARG A 2 -34.71 -52.45 1.17
C ARG A 2 -35.62 -51.41 0.48
N ILE A 3 -35.46 -50.10 0.67
CA ILE A 3 -34.27 -49.31 0.29
C ILE A 3 -34.26 -47.99 1.08
N SER A 4 -33.12 -47.66 1.72
CA SER A 4 -32.80 -46.32 2.22
C SER A 4 -32.52 -45.36 1.06
N LEU A 5 -33.00 -44.12 1.13
CA LEU A 5 -32.47 -43.01 0.33
C LEU A 5 -31.92 -41.93 1.25
N LEU A 6 -30.59 -41.95 1.41
CA LEU A 6 -29.79 -40.84 1.90
C LEU A 6 -29.69 -39.79 0.78
N LEU A 7 -30.33 -38.64 0.95
CA LEU A 7 -30.06 -37.46 0.13
C LEU A 7 -28.82 -36.75 0.67
N LEU A 8 -27.69 -37.02 0.00
CA LEU A 8 -26.43 -36.32 0.20
C LEU A 8 -26.49 -34.99 -0.56
N SER A 9 -26.85 -33.91 0.14
CA SER A 9 -26.76 -32.55 -0.40
C SER A 9 -25.29 -32.14 -0.46
N LEU A 10 -24.68 -32.29 -1.63
CA LEU A 10 -23.35 -31.78 -1.94
C LEU A 10 -23.40 -30.24 -1.99
N LEU A 11 -22.98 -29.60 -0.89
CA LEU A 11 -22.76 -28.17 -0.86
C LEU A 11 -21.42 -27.88 -1.58
N VAL A 12 -21.48 -27.59 -2.88
CA VAL A 12 -20.36 -26.93 -3.58
C VAL A 12 -20.35 -25.49 -3.07
N ALA A 13 -19.61 -25.25 -1.98
CA ALA A 13 -19.19 -23.90 -1.63
C ALA A 13 -18.24 -23.46 -2.74
N GLY A 14 -18.70 -22.55 -3.60
CA GLY A 14 -17.86 -21.92 -4.59
C GLY A 14 -16.66 -21.30 -3.88
N SER A 15 -15.46 -21.79 -4.19
CA SER A 15 -14.23 -21.06 -3.94
C SER A 15 -14.27 -19.83 -4.84
N ALA A 16 -14.89 -18.76 -4.33
CA ALA A 16 -14.40 -17.44 -4.68
C ALA A 16 -12.90 -17.49 -4.35
N LEU A 17 -12.05 -17.45 -5.38
CA LEU A 17 -10.63 -17.17 -5.22
C LEU A 17 -10.57 -15.82 -4.53
N ALA A 18 -10.53 -15.84 -3.21
CA ALA A 18 -10.53 -14.65 -2.40
C ALA A 18 -9.10 -14.15 -2.45
N ALA A 19 -8.86 -13.23 -3.38
CA ALA A 19 -7.62 -12.48 -3.44
C ALA A 19 -7.25 -12.00 -2.04
N GLY A 20 -5.95 -11.94 -1.74
CA GLY A 20 -5.52 -11.51 -0.42
C GLY A 20 -6.04 -10.10 -0.05
N GLN A 21 -5.94 -9.78 1.23
CA GLN A 21 -6.47 -8.53 1.76
C GLN A 21 -5.36 -7.67 2.33
N VAL A 22 -5.45 -6.36 2.14
CA VAL A 22 -4.58 -5.39 2.82
C VAL A 22 -5.46 -4.56 3.75
N GLU A 23 -5.15 -4.56 5.04
CA GLU A 23 -5.79 -3.72 6.04
C GLU A 23 -4.87 -2.56 6.39
N VAL A 24 -5.33 -1.32 6.26
CA VAL A 24 -4.49 -0.14 6.48
C VAL A 24 -4.99 0.71 7.65
N SER A 25 -4.08 0.97 8.58
CA SER A 25 -4.22 1.99 9.62
C SER A 25 -3.13 3.06 9.44
N MET A 26 -3.41 4.27 9.90
CA MET A 26 -2.51 5.42 9.73
C MET A 26 -2.51 6.29 10.97
N ARG A 27 -1.35 6.86 11.28
CA ARG A 27 -1.26 7.98 12.21
C ARG A 27 -2.05 9.19 11.68
N PRO A 28 -2.60 10.04 12.57
CA PRO A 28 -3.23 11.29 12.14
C PRO A 28 -2.26 12.18 11.37
N TYR A 29 -2.76 12.96 10.40
CA TYR A 29 -1.97 13.90 9.59
C TYR A 29 -1.02 14.77 10.43
N SER A 30 -1.47 15.26 11.59
CA SER A 30 -0.69 16.14 12.46
C SER A 30 0.52 15.48 13.14
N GLN A 31 0.69 14.16 13.00
CA GLN A 31 1.81 13.39 13.54
C GLN A 31 2.79 12.93 12.45
N LEU A 32 2.57 13.30 11.19
CA LEU A 32 3.40 12.91 10.06
C LEU A 32 4.36 14.05 9.69
N ALA A 33 5.54 13.73 9.16
CA ALA A 33 6.54 14.72 8.77
C ALA A 33 6.02 15.70 7.69
N ASP A 34 5.46 15.17 6.60
CA ASP A 34 4.79 15.92 5.54
C ASP A 34 3.77 15.02 4.85
N ALA A 35 2.49 15.27 5.10
CA ALA A 35 1.38 14.63 4.40
C ALA A 35 0.58 15.61 3.52
N GLY A 36 1.03 16.86 3.38
CA GLY A 36 0.31 17.91 2.66
C GLY A 36 0.31 19.26 3.39
N ASN A 37 -0.13 20.30 2.68
CA ASN A 37 0.07 21.69 3.09
C ASN A 37 -1.01 22.19 4.08
N SER A 38 -2.10 21.45 4.20
CA SER A 38 -3.20 21.75 5.11
C SER A 38 -3.78 20.46 5.68
N ARG A 39 -4.60 20.56 6.73
CA ARG A 39 -5.33 19.41 7.27
C ARG A 39 -6.16 18.70 6.21
N PHE A 40 -6.86 19.47 5.37
CA PHE A 40 -7.73 18.93 4.34
C PHE A 40 -6.93 18.19 3.25
N ASP A 41 -5.81 18.78 2.81
CA ASP A 41 -4.91 18.11 1.85
C ASP A 41 -4.29 16.86 2.47
N GLY A 42 -3.87 16.94 3.73
CA GLY A 42 -3.33 15.83 4.50
C GLY A 42 -4.30 14.65 4.60
N GLU A 43 -5.53 14.89 5.05
CA GLU A 43 -6.56 13.86 5.15
C GLU A 43 -6.91 13.25 3.77
N ARG A 44 -6.97 14.07 2.72
CA ARG A 44 -7.19 13.59 1.34
C ARG A 44 -6.04 12.72 0.85
N ASN A 45 -4.80 13.13 1.05
CA ASN A 45 -3.61 12.39 0.66
C ASN A 45 -3.54 11.04 1.38
N LEU A 46 -3.81 11.03 2.69
CA LEU A 46 -3.87 9.79 3.47
C LEU A 46 -4.98 8.85 3.00
N ALA A 47 -6.16 9.37 2.67
CA ALA A 47 -7.24 8.56 2.11
C ALA A 47 -6.84 7.93 0.76
N LEU A 48 -6.17 8.70 -0.11
CA LEU A 48 -5.68 8.22 -1.39
C LEU A 48 -4.60 7.12 -1.22
N LEU A 49 -3.62 7.37 -0.35
CA LEU A 49 -2.56 6.41 -0.05
C LEU A 49 -3.12 5.11 0.55
N LYS A 50 -4.09 5.24 1.46
CA LYS A 50 -4.82 4.12 2.06
C LYS A 50 -5.52 3.29 0.99
N SER A 51 -6.33 3.93 0.15
CA SER A 51 -7.08 3.24 -0.91
C SER A 51 -6.13 2.51 -1.88
N HIS A 52 -4.98 3.12 -2.20
CA HIS A 52 -3.98 2.50 -3.06
C HIS A 52 -3.37 1.25 -2.42
N LEU A 53 -2.95 1.34 -1.15
CA LEU A 53 -2.44 0.20 -0.39
C LEU A 53 -3.47 -0.93 -0.27
N GLU A 54 -4.73 -0.61 0.01
CA GLU A 54 -5.82 -1.60 0.10
C GLU A 54 -6.03 -2.32 -1.24
N ALA A 55 -5.98 -1.59 -2.36
CA ALA A 55 -6.11 -2.16 -3.69
C ALA A 55 -5.01 -3.17 -4.04
N LEU A 56 -3.80 -3.03 -3.45
CA LEU A 56 -2.71 -3.99 -3.63
C LEU A 56 -3.02 -5.39 -3.08
N GLY A 57 -4.05 -5.53 -2.23
CA GLY A 57 -4.51 -6.84 -1.76
C GLY A 57 -4.84 -7.80 -2.91
N GLN A 58 -5.35 -7.28 -4.04
CA GLN A 58 -5.63 -8.10 -5.23
C GLN A 58 -4.40 -8.82 -5.80
N ARG A 59 -3.19 -8.38 -5.42
CA ARG A 59 -1.90 -8.95 -5.85
C ARG A 59 -1.31 -9.90 -4.82
N LEU A 60 -1.92 -10.04 -3.63
CA LEU A 60 -1.51 -11.03 -2.64
C LEU A 60 -2.11 -12.41 -2.96
N PRO A 61 -1.38 -13.49 -2.64
CA PRO A 61 -1.94 -14.83 -2.70
C PRO A 61 -3.21 -14.97 -1.86
N ASP A 62 -4.11 -15.82 -2.33
CA ASP A 62 -5.39 -16.07 -1.67
C ASP A 62 -5.22 -16.50 -0.20
N GLY A 63 -6.12 -16.02 0.65
CA GLY A 63 -6.10 -16.31 2.09
C GLY A 63 -4.96 -15.64 2.87
N GLN A 64 -4.16 -14.78 2.23
CA GLN A 64 -3.22 -13.91 2.94
C GLN A 64 -3.86 -12.59 3.34
N THR A 65 -3.47 -12.09 4.50
CA THR A 65 -3.82 -10.74 4.99
C THR A 65 -2.55 -10.00 5.34
N LEU A 66 -2.35 -8.82 4.75
CA LEU A 66 -1.30 -7.89 5.10
C LEU A 66 -1.88 -6.73 5.90
N LYS A 67 -1.51 -6.61 7.17
CA LYS A 67 -1.84 -5.44 7.98
C LYS A 67 -0.72 -4.43 7.87
N VAL A 68 -1.03 -3.19 7.50
CA VAL A 68 -0.07 -2.09 7.35
C VAL A 68 -0.47 -0.93 8.25
N GLU A 69 0.46 -0.47 9.07
CA GLU A 69 0.37 0.77 9.85
C GLU A 69 1.35 1.79 9.27
N LEU A 70 0.83 2.89 8.74
CA LEU A 70 1.63 4.04 8.35
C LEU A 70 2.03 4.82 9.62
N LEU A 71 3.33 4.81 9.92
CA LEU A 71 3.91 5.47 11.09
C LEU A 71 4.40 6.89 10.78
N ASP A 72 4.87 7.14 9.57
CA ASP A 72 5.38 8.43 9.13
C ASP A 72 5.31 8.54 7.60
N LEU A 73 5.07 9.74 7.08
CA LEU A 73 5.04 10.08 5.66
C LEU A 73 5.77 11.41 5.49
N ASP A 74 6.73 11.43 4.57
CA ASP A 74 7.43 12.62 4.11
C ASP A 74 7.32 12.63 2.59
N MET A 75 6.51 13.55 2.06
CA MET A 75 6.25 13.67 0.63
C MET A 75 7.46 14.21 -0.13
N ALA A 76 7.59 13.81 -1.38
CA ALA A 76 8.58 14.32 -2.31
C ALA A 76 8.45 15.84 -2.46
N GLY A 77 9.60 16.49 -2.57
CA GLY A 77 9.72 17.93 -2.67
C GLY A 77 9.52 18.68 -1.36
N THR A 78 9.50 20.00 -1.48
CA THR A 78 9.23 20.88 -0.34
C THR A 78 8.24 21.96 -0.74
N VAL A 79 7.40 22.34 0.21
CA VAL A 79 6.45 23.45 0.02
C VAL A 79 7.20 24.77 0.11
N LYS A 80 6.97 25.65 -0.86
CA LYS A 80 7.46 27.02 -0.86
C LYS A 80 6.30 28.00 -0.86
N PRO A 81 6.25 28.94 0.10
CA PRO A 81 5.25 29.99 0.08
C PRO A 81 5.50 30.87 -1.14
N THR A 82 4.44 31.22 -1.85
CA THR A 82 4.49 32.21 -2.94
C THR A 82 3.86 33.52 -2.49
N ARG A 83 4.22 34.62 -3.16
CA ARG A 83 3.66 35.96 -2.86
C ARG A 83 2.13 36.03 -3.00
N ASN A 84 1.53 35.10 -3.72
CA ASN A 84 0.10 35.09 -4.01
C ASN A 84 -0.70 34.15 -3.07
N GLY A 85 -0.04 33.58 -2.04
CA GLY A 85 -0.67 32.68 -1.07
C GLY A 85 -0.97 31.27 -1.59
N GLN A 86 -0.54 30.94 -2.81
CA GLN A 86 -0.62 29.58 -3.33
C GLN A 86 0.68 28.86 -3.04
N ASP A 87 0.64 27.89 -2.14
CA ASP A 87 1.81 27.09 -1.81
C ASP A 87 2.22 26.20 -2.99
N LEU A 88 3.49 26.32 -3.40
CA LEU A 88 4.03 25.54 -4.51
C LEU A 88 4.93 24.43 -3.96
N ARG A 89 4.60 23.17 -4.26
CA ARG A 89 5.50 22.04 -4.01
C ARG A 89 6.57 22.00 -5.09
N VAL A 90 7.82 22.16 -4.69
CA VAL A 90 8.99 22.16 -5.57
C VAL A 90 9.77 20.87 -5.40
N LEU A 91 9.97 20.15 -6.51
CA LEU A 91 10.77 18.94 -6.59
C LEU A 91 12.16 19.31 -7.11
N LYS A 92 13.21 18.96 -6.37
CA LYS A 92 14.60 19.27 -6.70
C LYS A 92 15.40 18.05 -7.16
N GLY A 93 14.91 16.83 -6.90
CA GLY A 93 15.65 15.60 -7.18
C GLY A 93 16.91 15.46 -6.33
N ALA A 94 16.90 16.05 -5.13
CA ALA A 94 18.00 16.03 -4.18
C ALA A 94 17.51 15.33 -2.90
N ALA A 95 17.89 15.82 -1.71
CA ALA A 95 17.40 15.32 -0.42
C ALA A 95 15.94 15.71 -0.10
N ASP A 96 15.07 15.59 -1.10
CA ASP A 96 13.63 15.84 -1.06
C ASP A 96 12.86 14.66 -1.69
N TRP A 97 13.37 13.44 -1.51
CA TRP A 97 12.77 12.21 -1.99
C TRP A 97 11.59 11.76 -1.11
N PRO A 98 10.61 11.04 -1.68
CA PRO A 98 9.52 10.48 -0.90
C PRO A 98 10.05 9.48 0.12
N THR A 99 9.51 9.52 1.34
CA THR A 99 9.86 8.56 2.39
C THR A 99 8.64 8.15 3.19
N LEU A 100 8.49 6.84 3.44
CA LEU A 100 7.45 6.30 4.31
C LEU A 100 8.10 5.45 5.40
N THR A 101 7.57 5.52 6.62
CA THR A 101 7.88 4.55 7.67
C THR A 101 6.66 3.69 7.92
N LEU A 102 6.81 2.37 7.76
CA LEU A 102 5.73 1.41 7.85
C LEU A 102 6.02 0.39 8.95
N ARG A 103 4.97 -0.07 9.61
CA ARG A 103 4.97 -1.35 10.32
C ARG A 103 3.96 -2.25 9.65
N TRP A 104 4.31 -3.51 9.43
CA TRP A 104 3.41 -4.43 8.79
C TRP A 104 3.54 -5.86 9.31
N THR A 105 2.47 -6.62 9.12
CA THR A 105 2.38 -8.05 9.44
C THR A 105 1.65 -8.76 8.32
N LEU A 106 2.30 -9.77 7.73
CA LEU A 106 1.70 -10.69 6.79
C LEU A 106 1.26 -11.96 7.51
N SER A 107 0.03 -12.39 7.29
CA SER A 107 -0.54 -13.59 7.92
C SER A 107 -1.28 -14.44 6.90
N ALA A 108 -1.38 -15.74 7.15
CA ALA A 108 -2.19 -16.68 6.38
C ALA A 108 -2.71 -17.81 7.29
N GLY A 109 -3.96 -18.23 7.11
CA GLY A 109 -4.54 -19.33 7.88
C GLY A 109 -4.43 -19.16 9.40
N GLY A 110 -4.61 -17.93 9.90
CA GLY A 110 -4.54 -17.58 11.32
C GLY A 110 -3.13 -17.50 11.92
N ARG A 111 -2.08 -17.65 11.12
CA ARG A 111 -0.68 -17.59 11.56
C ARG A 111 0.04 -16.41 10.93
N THR A 112 0.90 -15.75 11.70
CA THR A 112 1.83 -14.74 11.19
C THR A 112 2.94 -15.42 10.38
N LEU A 113 3.13 -14.95 9.15
CA LEU A 113 4.21 -15.38 8.26
C LEU A 113 5.45 -14.50 8.43
N GLU A 114 5.27 -13.18 8.47
CA GLU A 114 6.34 -12.21 8.68
C GLU A 114 5.78 -10.92 9.31
N SER A 115 6.59 -10.25 10.13
CA SER A 115 6.30 -8.91 10.64
C SER A 115 7.56 -8.05 10.61
N ARG A 116 7.43 -6.78 10.27
CA ARG A 116 8.56 -5.85 10.15
C ARG A 116 8.15 -4.42 10.43
N LYS A 117 9.10 -3.61 10.90
CA LYS A 117 9.08 -2.15 10.80
C LYS A 117 10.20 -1.73 9.86
N GLU A 118 9.91 -0.92 8.86
CA GLU A 118 10.90 -0.45 7.89
C GLU A 118 10.62 0.97 7.41
N ARG A 119 11.68 1.65 6.96
CA ARG A 119 11.63 2.96 6.31
C ARG A 119 12.02 2.78 4.85
N ILE A 120 11.14 3.21 3.94
CA ILE A 120 11.31 3.06 2.49
C ILE A 120 11.46 4.43 1.85
N SER A 121 12.34 4.56 0.86
CA SER A 121 12.56 5.80 0.12
C SER A 121 12.95 5.54 -1.33
N ASP A 122 12.78 6.56 -2.18
CA ASP A 122 13.28 6.56 -3.56
C ASP A 122 14.15 7.81 -3.82
N MET A 123 15.45 7.68 -3.55
CA MET A 123 16.41 8.78 -3.76
C MET A 123 16.56 9.18 -5.24
N SER A 124 16.08 8.34 -6.15
CA SER A 124 16.12 8.53 -7.60
C SER A 124 14.74 8.85 -8.20
N TYR A 125 13.80 9.35 -7.39
CA TYR A 125 12.37 9.49 -7.77
C TYR A 125 12.11 10.31 -9.05
N LEU A 126 12.99 11.27 -9.39
CA LEU A 126 12.91 12.06 -10.62
C LEU A 126 13.62 11.42 -11.83
N MET A 127 14.50 10.43 -11.61
CA MET A 127 15.22 9.76 -12.69
C MET A 127 14.31 8.82 -13.48
N THR A 128 13.23 8.34 -12.87
CA THR A 128 12.22 7.53 -13.54
C THR A 128 11.06 8.44 -13.94
N PRO A 129 10.77 8.59 -15.25
CA PRO A 129 9.61 9.36 -15.70
C PRO A 129 8.31 8.80 -15.12
N LEU A 130 7.40 9.69 -14.72
CA LEU A 130 6.04 9.30 -14.37
C LEU A 130 5.30 8.85 -15.63
N ARG A 131 4.56 7.74 -15.53
CA ARG A 131 3.55 7.42 -16.53
C ARG A 131 2.40 8.41 -16.42
N VAL A 132 1.69 8.64 -17.52
CA VAL A 132 0.51 9.52 -17.52
C VAL A 132 -0.51 9.08 -16.48
N SER A 133 -0.70 7.76 -16.32
CA SER A 133 -1.57 7.15 -15.30
C SER A 133 -1.11 7.38 -13.86
N GLU A 134 0.16 7.71 -13.65
CA GLU A 134 0.75 7.99 -12.33
C GLU A 134 0.81 9.50 -12.05
N SER A 135 0.36 10.34 -12.98
CA SER A 135 0.31 11.78 -12.76
C SER A 135 -0.80 12.14 -11.77
N GLY A 136 -0.50 13.03 -10.82
CA GLY A 136 -1.46 13.48 -9.82
C GLY A 136 -0.86 13.65 -8.42
N PRO A 137 -1.72 13.85 -7.40
CA PRO A 137 -1.30 13.85 -6.01
C PRO A 137 -0.61 12.54 -5.65
N LEU A 138 0.43 12.63 -4.82
CA LEU A 138 1.21 11.49 -4.32
C LEU A 138 1.90 10.61 -5.38
N ALA A 139 2.09 11.09 -6.61
CA ALA A 139 2.63 10.32 -7.72
C ALA A 139 3.93 9.54 -7.39
N TYR A 140 4.81 10.12 -6.58
CA TYR A 140 6.09 9.50 -6.21
C TYR A 140 5.96 8.56 -5.01
N GLU A 141 5.09 8.89 -4.06
CA GLU A 141 4.80 8.08 -2.88
C GLU A 141 4.08 6.78 -3.27
N LEU A 142 3.08 6.87 -4.17
CA LEU A 142 2.36 5.69 -4.66
C LEU A 142 3.28 4.75 -5.41
N ARG A 143 4.17 5.29 -6.25
CA ARG A 143 5.17 4.49 -6.97
C ARG A 143 6.16 3.82 -6.02
N LEU A 144 6.61 4.55 -4.99
CA LEU A 144 7.45 4.00 -3.93
C LEU A 144 6.74 2.84 -3.22
N VAL A 145 5.46 2.99 -2.90
CA VAL A 145 4.63 1.94 -2.32
C VAL A 145 4.46 0.75 -3.25
N ASP A 146 4.18 0.97 -4.54
CA ASP A 146 4.06 -0.09 -5.54
C ASP A 146 5.33 -0.92 -5.66
N ARG A 147 6.48 -0.23 -5.69
CA ARG A 147 7.79 -0.85 -5.75
C ARG A 147 8.08 -1.65 -4.48
N TRP A 148 7.92 -1.04 -3.31
CA TRP A 148 8.09 -1.73 -2.02
C TRP A 148 7.21 -2.97 -1.92
N PHE A 149 5.93 -2.86 -2.29
CA PHE A 149 5.01 -3.97 -2.25
C PHE A 149 5.43 -5.08 -3.21
N ALA A 150 5.86 -4.74 -4.44
CA ALA A 150 6.36 -5.72 -5.40
C ALA A 150 7.66 -6.41 -4.92
N GLU A 151 8.58 -5.67 -4.30
CA GLU A 151 9.82 -6.22 -3.75
C GLU A 151 9.56 -7.18 -2.56
N ARG A 152 8.56 -6.88 -1.73
CA ARG A 152 8.23 -7.68 -0.53
C ARG A 152 7.33 -8.87 -0.84
N PHE A 153 6.30 -8.66 -1.65
CA PHE A 153 5.17 -9.57 -1.83
C PHE A 153 4.93 -9.97 -3.28
N GLY A 154 5.59 -9.31 -4.24
CA GLY A 154 5.64 -9.77 -5.62
C GLY A 154 6.26 -11.17 -5.68
N ALA A 155 5.73 -12.00 -6.58
CA ALA A 155 5.94 -13.44 -6.67
C ALA A 155 7.35 -13.93 -6.22
N ARG A 156 7.45 -14.34 -4.95
CA ARG A 156 8.04 -15.65 -4.62
C ARG A 156 6.99 -16.72 -4.88
N SER A 157 6.53 -16.80 -6.13
CA SER A 157 5.56 -17.79 -6.62
C SER A 157 6.26 -18.71 -7.62
N THR A 158 7.31 -19.41 -7.18
CA THR A 158 7.76 -20.68 -7.77
C THR A 158 8.68 -21.39 -6.77
N ALA A 159 8.11 -22.16 -5.84
CA ALA A 159 8.84 -23.21 -5.14
C ALA A 159 7.84 -24.20 -4.51
N SER A 160 7.12 -24.92 -5.35
CA SER A 160 6.68 -26.28 -5.05
C SER A 160 6.38 -26.98 -6.36
N ILE A 161 6.76 -28.26 -6.43
CA ILE A 161 6.67 -29.20 -7.56
C ILE A 161 7.87 -29.14 -8.52
N ARG A 162 9.00 -29.66 -8.05
CA ARG A 162 9.66 -30.78 -8.75
C ARG A 162 9.65 -31.99 -7.83
#